data_AF-A0A016UI39-F1
#
_entry.id   AF-A0A016UI39-F1
#
_cell.length_a   1.000
_cell.length_b   1.000
_cell.length_c   1.000
_cell.angle_alpha   90.00
_cell.angle_beta   90.00
_cell.angle_gamma   90.00
#
_symmetry.space_group_name_H-M   'P 1'
#
loop_
_entity.id
_entity.type
_entity.pdbx_description
1 polymer ?
#
loop_
_entity_poly.entity_id
_entity_poly.type
_entity_poly.pdbx_seq_one_letter_code
_entity_poly.pdbx_strand_id
1 'polypeptide(L)'
;MQHITIRRSKVKVNLIKHETGSGTQKLSEFWVSKASADQRKGRAGRTGPGICYRLYSEEQYNKMDDFTTSEINRVSLQEMALRMISLNLGLDPRTFPFIERPETEKLNDALDILKFQGVLYPDRDNQLTALGNAIAKLPVDVPIAKMLVLGCVVNHVEVMLTVAAGLSVQSPFTNRSYRELDVVDRRARMTSSMGDPFTLIEIFREWVLQKCSGGKVRRWALENGIDEHRMYEISKLRSQYRQVLEDAGLIEKPDAHELGEDDSRQRRIDQGDRKKLLDMKRYARNMEKTRKVLRADKHFDSILNEKEEEDLENEQDPMKADVKTVEFLLSYKQRDVEIIRRTHNLRRKEAELIRVVIAAGLYPQYTIPDPMNKYQGIGRQLLDDQQAQGVRHLYSRTTLSFFRFHDFYGYAHCEAQLQSDHYLWDCPVNSYV
;
A
#
# COMPACT_ATOMS: atom_id res chain seq x y z
N MET A 1 1.90 24.56 43.06
CA MET A 1 1.38 23.28 42.53
C MET A 1 2.54 22.59 41.82
N GLN A 2 3.13 21.54 42.40
CA GLN A 2 4.13 20.75 41.66
C GLN A 2 3.39 19.92 40.62
N HIS A 3 3.67 20.16 39.34
CA HIS A 3 3.11 19.37 38.24
C HIS A 3 3.71 17.97 38.26
N ILE A 4 3.04 17.01 38.91
CA ILE A 4 3.43 15.60 38.86
C ILE A 4 2.99 15.03 37.51
N THR A 5 3.96 14.57 36.72
CA THR A 5 3.67 13.88 35.46
C THR A 5 3.36 12.41 35.74
N ILE A 6 2.14 11.99 35.43
CA ILE A 6 1.69 10.60 35.57
C ILE A 6 1.76 9.91 34.20
N ARG A 7 2.47 8.77 34.12
CA ARG A 7 2.43 7.89 32.95
C ARG A 7 1.93 6.49 33.30
N ARG A 8 0.97 6.00 32.52
CA ARG A 8 0.54 4.61 32.47
C ARG A 8 1.43 3.85 31.48
N SER A 9 2.13 2.80 31.92
CA SER A 9 2.91 1.95 31.01
C SER A 9 1.99 0.95 30.30
N LYS A 10 2.12 0.82 28.97
CA LYS A 10 1.47 -0.27 28.22
C LYS A 10 2.05 -1.61 28.68
N VAL A 11 1.19 -2.57 29.00
CA VAL A 11 1.61 -3.88 29.50
C VAL A 11 2.20 -4.74 28.39
N LYS A 12 1.56 -4.69 27.23
CA LYS A 12 1.93 -5.49 26.07
C LYS A 12 2.19 -4.62 24.86
N VAL A 13 2.99 -5.14 23.94
CA VAL A 13 3.35 -4.54 22.66
C VAL A 13 3.01 -5.51 21.55
N ASN A 14 2.41 -4.98 20.50
CA ASN A 14 2.18 -5.76 19.28
C ASN A 14 3.44 -5.67 18.44
N LEU A 15 4.05 -6.82 18.15
CA LEU A 15 5.23 -6.93 17.31
C LEU A 15 4.87 -7.74 16.07
N ILE A 16 5.41 -7.32 14.93
CA ILE A 16 5.29 -8.08 13.69
C ILE A 16 6.31 -9.20 13.75
N LYS A 17 5.85 -10.43 13.51
CA LYS A 17 6.68 -11.62 13.38
C LYS A 17 6.46 -12.23 12.00
N HIS A 18 7.53 -12.42 11.25
CA HIS A 18 7.52 -13.12 9.97
C HIS A 18 7.60 -14.63 10.21
N GLU A 19 6.68 -15.38 9.62
CA GLU A 19 6.70 -16.85 9.61
C GLU A 19 7.24 -17.35 8.29
N THR A 20 8.36 -18.06 8.35
CA THR A 20 9.11 -18.47 7.17
C THR A 20 8.37 -19.48 6.29
N GLY A 21 7.65 -20.43 6.90
CA GLY A 21 6.92 -21.48 6.15
C GLY A 21 5.64 -21.01 5.45
N SER A 22 4.99 -19.94 5.94
CA SER A 22 3.77 -19.38 5.32
C SER A 22 4.03 -18.10 4.53
N GLY A 23 5.25 -17.56 4.58
CA GLY A 23 5.61 -16.24 4.01
C GLY A 23 4.77 -15.09 4.56
N THR A 24 4.07 -15.29 5.68
CA THR A 24 3.07 -14.37 6.20
C THR A 24 3.62 -13.59 7.40
N GLN A 25 3.28 -12.32 7.47
CA GLN A 25 3.55 -11.49 8.64
C GLN A 25 2.38 -11.58 9.62
N LYS A 26 2.67 -11.94 10.86
CA LYS A 26 1.68 -12.02 11.94
C LYS A 26 1.93 -10.94 12.97
N LEU A 27 0.89 -10.18 13.29
CA LEU A 27 0.91 -9.30 14.44
C LEU A 27 0.62 -10.11 15.70
N SER A 28 1.61 -10.26 16.58
CA SER A 28 1.47 -10.99 17.84
C SER A 28 1.71 -10.09 19.03
N GLU A 29 0.94 -10.35 20.08
CA GLU A 29 1.00 -9.59 21.32
C GLU A 29 2.06 -10.20 22.25
N PHE A 30 3.06 -9.39 22.62
CA PHE A 30 4.13 -9.79 23.52
C PHE A 30 4.17 -8.89 24.75
N TRP A 31 4.74 -9.40 25.84
CA TRP A 31 5.11 -8.58 26.98
C TRP A 31 6.21 -7.58 26.60
N VAL A 32 6.22 -6.43 27.26
CA VAL A 32 7.32 -5.47 27.13
C VAL A 32 8.60 -6.03 27.73
N SER A 33 9.76 -5.70 27.16
CA SER A 33 11.04 -5.99 27.80
C SER A 33 11.29 -5.08 29.01
N LYS A 34 12.18 -5.50 29.91
CA LYS A 34 12.62 -4.69 31.05
C LYS A 34 13.22 -3.36 30.59
N ALA A 35 14.09 -3.39 29.57
CA ALA A 35 14.65 -2.18 28.98
C ALA A 35 13.58 -1.19 28.47
N SER A 36 12.50 -1.69 27.85
CA SER A 36 11.39 -0.84 27.40
C SER A 36 10.61 -0.25 28.57
N ALA A 37 10.37 -1.05 29.62
CA ALA A 37 9.73 -0.58 30.85
C ALA A 37 10.54 0.50 31.57
N ASP A 38 11.87 0.36 31.62
CA ASP A 38 12.77 1.33 32.23
C ASP A 38 12.87 2.62 31.40
N GLN A 39 12.89 2.52 30.06
CA GLN A 39 12.82 3.70 29.20
C GLN A 39 11.53 4.50 29.46
N ARG A 40 10.41 3.83 29.73
CA ARG A 40 9.13 4.49 30.04
C ARG A 40 9.12 5.13 31.42
N LYS A 41 9.74 4.50 32.42
CA LYS A 41 9.99 5.09 33.74
C LYS A 41 10.76 6.41 33.59
N GLY A 42 11.83 6.42 32.78
CA GLY A 42 12.63 7.62 32.54
C GLY A 42 11.86 8.79 31.89
N ARG A 43 10.79 8.52 31.13
CA ARG A 43 9.97 9.59 30.51
C ARG A 43 9.16 10.41 31.50
N ALA A 44 8.87 9.89 32.70
CA ALA A 44 8.15 10.62 33.74
C ALA A 44 9.04 11.66 34.44
N GLY A 45 10.37 11.49 34.42
CA GLY A 45 11.33 12.32 35.13
C GLY A 45 11.98 13.47 34.33
N ARG A 46 11.44 13.83 33.16
CA ARG A 46 12.12 14.78 32.24
C ARG A 46 12.10 16.24 32.70
N THR A 47 11.02 16.68 33.35
CA THR A 47 10.80 18.07 33.73
C THR A 47 10.77 18.28 35.24
N GLY A 48 10.83 17.20 36.02
CA GLY A 48 10.70 17.20 37.47
C GLY A 48 10.45 15.78 38.00
N PRO A 49 10.26 15.61 39.32
CA PRO A 49 9.91 14.32 39.90
C PRO A 49 8.57 13.82 39.33
N GLY A 50 8.58 12.61 38.77
CA GLY A 50 7.41 11.99 38.15
C GLY A 50 7.18 10.56 38.62
N ILE A 51 5.95 10.08 38.50
CA ILE A 51 5.53 8.75 38.96
C ILE A 51 5.14 7.92 37.74
N CYS A 52 5.69 6.71 37.66
CA CYS A 52 5.38 5.74 36.61
C CYS A 52 4.62 4.56 37.20
N TYR A 53 3.39 4.34 36.75
CA TYR A 53 2.59 3.17 37.15
C TYR A 53 2.82 2.01 36.18
N ARG A 54 3.31 0.89 36.72
CA ARG A 54 3.45 -0.40 36.02
C ARG A 54 2.21 -1.24 36.30
N LEU A 55 1.56 -1.76 35.26
CA LEU A 55 0.32 -2.53 35.37
C LEU A 55 0.57 -4.03 35.20
N TYR A 56 1.57 -4.53 35.90
CA TYR A 56 1.97 -5.94 35.94
C TYR A 56 2.65 -6.17 37.30
N SER A 57 2.61 -7.42 37.78
CA SER A 57 3.23 -7.76 39.07
C SER A 57 4.76 -7.73 38.97
N GLU A 58 5.42 -7.65 40.12
CA GLU A 58 6.89 -7.73 40.19
C GLU A 58 7.39 -9.08 39.70
N GLU A 59 6.69 -10.18 40.01
CA GLU A 59 7.00 -11.51 39.48
C GLU A 59 6.94 -11.54 37.95
N GLN A 60 5.93 -10.89 37.35
CA GLN A 60 5.83 -10.78 35.89
C GLN A 60 6.99 -9.97 35.33
N TYR A 61 7.38 -8.87 35.97
CA TYR A 61 8.53 -8.07 35.57
C TYR A 61 9.83 -8.87 35.57
N ASN A 62 10.04 -9.71 36.58
CA ASN A 62 11.24 -10.54 36.68
C ASN A 62 11.29 -11.64 35.61
N LYS A 63 10.11 -12.13 35.17
CA LYS A 63 9.96 -13.10 34.07
C LYS A 63 10.07 -12.48 32.66
N MET A 64 10.04 -11.15 32.51
CA MET A 64 10.19 -10.49 31.21
C MET A 64 11.62 -10.58 30.71
N ASP A 65 11.77 -10.61 29.38
CA ASP A 65 13.09 -10.52 28.74
C ASP A 65 13.74 -9.17 29.02
N ASP A 66 15.06 -9.16 29.18
CA ASP A 66 15.81 -7.94 29.43
C ASP A 66 15.73 -6.97 28.24
N PHE A 67 15.86 -7.53 27.02
CA PHE A 67 15.78 -6.81 25.76
C PHE A 67 14.74 -7.42 24.83
N THR A 68 14.16 -6.59 23.97
CA THR A 68 13.35 -7.08 22.86
C THR A 68 14.26 -7.77 21.85
N THR A 69 13.90 -8.96 21.35
CA THR A 69 14.53 -9.56 20.16
C THR A 69 14.73 -8.55 19.02
N SER A 70 15.79 -8.71 18.23
CA SER A 70 16.16 -7.75 17.19
C SER A 70 15.19 -7.75 16.01
N GLU A 71 15.14 -6.62 15.30
CA GLU A 71 14.23 -6.45 14.15
C GLU A 71 14.62 -7.36 12.97
N ILE A 72 15.93 -7.53 12.74
CA ILE A 72 16.48 -8.41 11.68
C ILE A 72 16.01 -9.87 11.82
N ASN A 73 15.72 -10.32 13.04
CA ASN A 73 15.26 -11.68 13.30
C ASN A 73 13.73 -11.84 13.28
N ARG A 74 12.99 -10.73 13.18
CA ARG A 74 11.52 -10.70 13.22
C ARG A 74 10.85 -10.34 11.91
N VAL A 75 11.50 -9.51 11.09
CA VAL A 75 10.91 -8.93 9.87
C VAL A 75 11.38 -9.71 8.63
N SER A 76 10.63 -9.59 7.53
CA SER A 76 11.06 -10.13 6.24
C SER A 76 12.35 -9.46 5.78
N LEU A 77 13.31 -10.26 5.30
CA LEU A 77 14.62 -9.79 4.86
C LEU A 77 14.65 -9.41 3.37
N GLN A 78 13.51 -9.47 2.67
CA GLN A 78 13.43 -9.20 1.22
C GLN A 78 13.91 -7.79 0.87
N GLU A 79 13.43 -6.77 1.58
CA GLU A 79 13.81 -5.38 1.31
C GLU A 79 15.29 -5.14 1.63
N MET A 80 15.78 -5.67 2.75
CA MET A 80 17.19 -5.59 3.14
C MET A 80 18.09 -6.25 2.07
N ALA A 81 17.77 -7.48 1.66
CA ALA A 81 18.53 -8.21 0.65
C ALA A 81 18.54 -7.48 -0.69
N LEU A 82 17.38 -6.95 -1.14
CA LEU A 82 17.29 -6.15 -2.36
C LEU A 82 18.18 -4.90 -2.29
N ARG A 83 18.16 -4.18 -1.16
CA ARG A 83 19.00 -2.98 -0.96
C ARG A 83 20.49 -3.31 -0.97
N MET A 84 20.89 -4.40 -0.33
CA MET A 84 22.29 -4.83 -0.32
C MET A 84 22.78 -5.18 -1.72
N ILE A 85 21.96 -5.88 -2.49
CA ILE A 85 22.26 -6.25 -3.88
C ILE A 85 22.29 -5.02 -4.78
N SER A 86 21.35 -4.08 -4.62
CA SER A 86 21.27 -2.88 -5.49
C SER A 86 22.41 -1.90 -5.29
N LEU A 87 23.04 -1.87 -4.12
CA LEU A 87 24.25 -1.10 -3.86
C LEU A 87 25.49 -1.67 -4.58
N ASN A 88 25.36 -2.82 -5.24
CA ASN A 88 26.40 -3.47 -6.04
C ASN A 88 27.75 -3.59 -5.31
N LEU A 89 27.70 -3.94 -4.02
CA LEU A 89 28.88 -4.04 -3.16
C LEU A 89 29.77 -5.26 -3.49
N GLY A 90 29.40 -6.08 -4.48
CA GLY A 90 30.10 -7.32 -4.82
C GLY A 90 30.06 -8.38 -3.72
N LEU A 91 29.25 -8.16 -2.67
CA LEU A 91 29.13 -9.01 -1.50
C LEU A 91 27.77 -9.71 -1.53
N ASP A 92 27.79 -11.04 -1.41
CA ASP A 92 26.58 -11.82 -1.19
C ASP A 92 26.00 -11.48 0.19
N PRO A 93 24.70 -11.15 0.32
CA PRO A 93 24.05 -10.96 1.61
C PRO A 93 24.35 -12.06 2.64
N ARG A 94 24.59 -13.29 2.20
CA ARG A 94 24.93 -14.43 3.07
C ARG A 94 26.30 -14.31 3.75
N THR A 95 27.23 -13.62 3.10
CA THR A 95 28.62 -13.45 3.57
C THR A 95 28.82 -12.17 4.37
N PHE A 96 27.80 -11.32 4.45
CA PHE A 96 27.90 -10.01 5.07
C PHE A 96 28.10 -10.12 6.60
N PRO A 97 29.05 -9.34 7.19
CA PRO A 97 29.36 -9.40 8.61
C PRO A 97 28.35 -8.60 9.47
N PHE A 98 27.16 -9.15 9.68
CA PHE A 98 26.16 -8.56 10.58
C PHE A 98 26.62 -8.55 12.05
N ILE A 99 26.20 -7.52 12.82
CA ILE A 99 26.38 -7.47 14.28
C ILE A 99 25.66 -8.64 14.94
N GLU A 100 24.41 -8.87 14.53
CA GLU A 100 23.61 -10.04 14.89
C GLU A 100 23.18 -10.69 13.59
N ARG A 101 23.69 -11.90 13.32
CA ARG A 101 23.42 -12.59 12.06
C ARG A 101 21.97 -13.10 12.03
N PRO A 102 21.23 -12.86 10.94
CA PRO A 102 19.94 -13.51 10.76
C PRO A 102 20.10 -15.01 10.56
N GLU A 103 19.04 -15.77 10.84
CA GLU A 103 18.96 -17.17 10.46
C GLU A 103 19.16 -17.31 8.94
N THR A 104 20.03 -18.26 8.55
CA THR A 104 20.38 -18.48 7.13
C THR A 104 19.18 -18.91 6.29
N GLU A 105 18.24 -19.65 6.88
CA GLU A 105 16.99 -20.05 6.22
C GLU A 105 16.16 -18.82 5.81
N LYS A 106 15.89 -17.90 6.75
CA LYS A 106 15.14 -16.66 6.48
C LYS A 106 15.78 -15.81 5.38
N LEU A 107 17.10 -15.76 5.33
CA LEU A 107 17.83 -15.03 4.30
C LEU A 107 17.72 -15.71 2.93
N ASN A 108 17.82 -17.04 2.90
CA ASN A 108 17.63 -17.82 1.67
C ASN A 108 16.21 -17.68 1.14
N ASP A 109 15.21 -17.78 2.01
CA ASP A 109 13.81 -17.62 1.63
C ASP A 109 13.54 -16.21 1.09
N ALA A 110 14.16 -15.17 1.65
CA ALA A 110 14.07 -13.82 1.11
C ALA A 110 14.65 -13.73 -0.32
N LEU A 111 15.81 -14.34 -0.58
CA LEU A 111 16.42 -14.37 -1.92
C LEU A 111 15.57 -15.17 -2.91
N ASP A 112 15.01 -16.30 -2.49
CA ASP A 112 14.15 -17.13 -3.33
C ASP A 112 12.85 -16.42 -3.68
N ILE A 113 12.26 -15.68 -2.74
CA ILE A 113 11.09 -14.82 -3.02
C ILE A 113 11.45 -13.72 -4.03
N LEU A 114 12.63 -13.09 -3.94
CA LEU A 114 13.08 -12.08 -4.91
C LEU A 114 13.28 -12.66 -6.31
N LYS A 115 13.86 -13.88 -6.42
CA LYS A 115 13.96 -14.61 -7.69
C LYS A 115 12.58 -14.93 -8.25
N PHE A 116 11.68 -15.39 -7.40
CA PHE A 116 10.31 -15.74 -7.78
C PHE A 116 9.49 -14.54 -8.22
N GLN A 117 9.71 -13.37 -7.61
CA GLN A 117 9.12 -12.10 -8.04
C GLN A 117 9.72 -11.56 -9.36
N GLY A 118 10.77 -12.18 -9.90
CA GLY A 118 11.46 -11.74 -11.12
C GLY A 118 12.37 -10.53 -10.90
N VAL A 119 12.70 -10.21 -9.64
CA VAL A 119 13.61 -9.12 -9.27
C VAL A 119 15.07 -9.54 -9.48
N LEU A 120 15.38 -10.81 -9.18
CA LEU A 120 16.68 -11.42 -9.41
C LEU A 120 16.58 -12.47 -10.52
N TYR A 121 17.68 -12.67 -11.25
CA TYR A 121 17.77 -13.80 -12.17
C TYR A 121 17.82 -15.13 -11.40
N PRO A 122 17.13 -16.19 -11.87
CA PRO A 122 17.19 -17.50 -11.23
C PRO A 122 18.55 -18.18 -11.42
N ASP A 123 19.14 -18.01 -12.61
CA ASP A 123 20.36 -18.71 -13.05
C ASP A 123 21.66 -17.94 -12.79
N ARG A 124 21.56 -16.71 -12.26
CA ARG A 124 22.72 -15.86 -11.96
C ARG A 124 22.68 -15.42 -10.50
N ASP A 125 23.79 -15.60 -9.81
CA ASP A 125 23.87 -15.25 -8.40
C ASP A 125 23.75 -13.75 -8.19
N ASN A 126 22.74 -13.37 -7.41
CA ASN A 126 22.52 -12.02 -6.89
C ASN A 126 22.56 -10.89 -7.94
N GLN A 127 22.20 -11.17 -9.20
CA GLN A 127 22.11 -10.15 -10.24
C GLN A 127 20.68 -9.65 -10.40
N LEU A 128 20.49 -8.32 -10.38
CA LEU A 128 19.20 -7.68 -10.62
C LEU A 128 18.79 -7.77 -12.09
N THR A 129 17.51 -8.04 -12.32
CA THR A 129 16.88 -7.92 -13.64
C THR A 129 16.61 -6.45 -13.99
N ALA A 130 16.19 -6.15 -15.22
CA ALA A 130 15.74 -4.79 -15.58
C ALA A 130 14.57 -4.32 -14.69
N LEU A 131 13.61 -5.23 -14.41
CA LEU A 131 12.53 -5.00 -13.46
C LEU A 131 13.06 -4.77 -12.04
N GLY A 132 14.03 -5.59 -11.61
CA GLY A 132 14.65 -5.47 -10.30
C GLY A 132 15.40 -4.15 -10.10
N ASN A 133 16.06 -3.65 -11.13
CA ASN A 133 16.70 -2.33 -11.12
C ASN A 133 15.67 -1.19 -10.98
N ALA A 134 14.52 -1.30 -11.62
CA ALA A 134 13.44 -0.32 -11.45
C ALA A 134 12.83 -0.39 -10.04
N ILE A 135 12.54 -1.60 -9.54
CA ILE A 135 11.99 -1.82 -8.19
C ILE A 135 12.95 -1.36 -7.10
N ALA A 136 14.26 -1.61 -7.25
CA ALA A 136 15.27 -1.21 -6.29
C ALA A 136 15.38 0.31 -6.10
N LYS A 137 14.93 1.13 -7.07
CA LYS A 137 14.89 2.59 -6.93
C LYS A 137 13.74 3.07 -6.04
N LEU A 138 12.71 2.25 -5.83
CA LEU A 138 11.50 2.63 -5.10
C LEU A 138 11.62 2.25 -3.62
N PRO A 139 11.36 3.16 -2.65
CA PRO A 139 11.34 2.89 -1.21
C PRO A 139 10.01 2.28 -0.75
N VAL A 140 9.60 1.18 -1.39
CA VAL A 140 8.34 0.47 -1.09
C VAL A 140 8.55 -1.05 -1.16
N ASP A 141 7.63 -1.80 -0.58
CA ASP A 141 7.68 -3.27 -0.61
C ASP A 141 7.68 -3.81 -2.04
N VAL A 142 8.41 -4.91 -2.27
CA VAL A 142 8.60 -5.52 -3.60
C VAL A 142 7.29 -5.79 -4.35
N PRO A 143 6.24 -6.38 -3.75
CA PRO A 143 4.96 -6.59 -4.44
C PRO A 143 4.32 -5.28 -4.91
N ILE A 144 4.39 -4.22 -4.09
CA ILE A 144 3.80 -2.92 -4.38
C ILE A 144 4.61 -2.21 -5.46
N ALA A 145 5.94 -2.20 -5.34
CA ALA A 145 6.85 -1.67 -6.34
C ALA A 145 6.59 -2.31 -7.72
N LYS A 146 6.44 -3.64 -7.75
CA LYS A 146 6.16 -4.38 -8.98
C LYS A 146 4.83 -3.99 -9.61
N MET A 147 3.75 -3.86 -8.82
CA MET A 147 2.45 -3.38 -9.34
C MET A 147 2.55 -1.97 -9.92
N LEU A 148 3.28 -1.07 -9.26
CA LEU A 148 3.47 0.30 -9.74
C LEU A 148 4.27 0.35 -11.04
N VAL A 149 5.39 -0.38 -11.12
CA VAL A 149 6.22 -0.45 -12.33
C VAL A 149 5.43 -1.06 -13.49
N LEU A 150 4.77 -2.20 -13.28
CA LEU A 150 3.93 -2.82 -14.31
C LEU A 150 2.76 -1.91 -14.71
N GLY A 151 2.18 -1.17 -13.76
CA GLY A 151 1.17 -0.14 -13.99
C GLY A 151 1.62 0.94 -14.98
N CYS A 152 2.90 1.33 -14.93
CA CYS A 152 3.51 2.24 -15.89
C CYS A 152 3.59 1.60 -17.28
N VAL A 153 4.01 0.33 -17.36
CA VAL A 153 4.12 -0.39 -18.63
C VAL A 153 2.77 -0.56 -19.33
N VAL A 154 1.71 -0.84 -18.57
CA VAL A 154 0.36 -0.99 -19.13
C VAL A 154 -0.41 0.33 -19.29
N ASN A 155 0.23 1.47 -19.01
CA ASN A 155 -0.37 2.80 -19.05
C ASN A 155 -1.65 2.96 -18.17
N HIS A 156 -1.70 2.28 -17.02
CA HIS A 156 -2.80 2.38 -16.03
C HIS A 156 -2.29 2.79 -14.65
N VAL A 157 -1.33 3.71 -14.62
CA VAL A 157 -0.68 4.21 -13.39
C VAL A 157 -1.69 4.76 -12.39
N GLU A 158 -2.64 5.59 -12.82
CA GLU A 158 -3.59 6.28 -11.94
C GLU A 158 -4.40 5.33 -11.05
N VAL A 159 -4.75 4.16 -11.60
CA VAL A 159 -5.50 3.11 -10.93
C VAL A 159 -4.56 2.28 -10.06
N MET A 160 -3.35 1.98 -10.55
CA MET A 160 -2.36 1.23 -9.78
C MET A 160 -1.88 1.99 -8.56
N LEU A 161 -1.77 3.31 -8.62
CA LEU A 161 -1.48 4.16 -7.46
C LEU A 161 -2.58 4.02 -6.39
N THR A 162 -3.84 3.97 -6.79
CA THR A 162 -4.98 3.80 -5.87
C THR A 162 -4.97 2.41 -5.23
N VAL A 163 -4.76 1.36 -6.02
CA VAL A 163 -4.67 -0.03 -5.51
C VAL A 163 -3.47 -0.19 -4.57
N ALA A 164 -2.29 0.26 -4.99
CA ALA A 164 -1.08 0.21 -4.18
C ALA A 164 -1.27 0.92 -2.83
N ALA A 165 -1.81 2.14 -2.85
CA ALA A 165 -2.08 2.90 -1.63
C ALA A 165 -3.15 2.21 -0.76
N GLY A 166 -4.21 1.68 -1.36
CA GLY A 166 -5.25 0.95 -0.66
C GLY A 166 -4.77 -0.31 0.06
N LEU A 167 -3.85 -1.06 -0.56
CA LEU A 167 -3.26 -2.27 0.02
C LEU A 167 -2.20 -1.96 1.09
N SER A 168 -1.62 -0.76 1.07
CA SER A 168 -0.63 -0.31 2.06
C SER A 168 -1.27 0.25 3.33
N VAL A 169 -2.54 0.64 3.26
CA VAL A 169 -3.31 1.18 4.38
C VAL A 169 -4.18 0.07 4.97
N GLN A 170 -4.49 0.17 6.26
CA GLN A 170 -5.51 -0.70 6.85
C GLN A 170 -6.83 -0.55 6.08
N SER A 171 -7.54 -1.67 5.89
CA SER A 171 -8.84 -1.70 5.23
C SER A 171 -9.74 -0.51 5.64
N PRO A 172 -10.31 0.24 4.67
CA PRO A 172 -11.20 1.36 4.95
C PRO A 172 -12.57 0.89 5.45
N PHE A 173 -12.84 -0.41 5.50
CA PHE A 173 -14.11 -0.96 5.98
C PHE A 173 -14.16 -1.03 7.51
N THR A 174 -15.22 -0.47 8.07
CA THR A 174 -15.51 -0.53 9.51
C THR A 174 -16.15 -1.87 9.90
N ASN A 175 -16.34 -2.12 11.21
CA ASN A 175 -17.11 -3.28 11.65
C ASN A 175 -18.58 -3.24 11.18
N ARG A 176 -19.18 -2.05 11.03
CA ARG A 176 -20.57 -1.89 10.56
C ARG A 176 -20.74 -2.43 9.15
N SER A 177 -19.71 -2.21 8.33
CA SER A 177 -19.54 -2.72 6.96
C SER A 177 -19.67 -4.26 6.84
N TYR A 178 -19.59 -5.01 7.93
CA TYR A 178 -19.75 -6.48 7.92
C TYR A 178 -20.90 -6.99 8.80
N ARG A 179 -21.36 -6.21 9.78
CA ARG A 179 -22.38 -6.62 10.76
C ARG A 179 -23.79 -6.15 10.42
N GLU A 180 -23.92 -4.96 9.82
CA GLU A 180 -25.22 -4.34 9.56
C GLU A 180 -25.67 -4.66 8.12
N LEU A 181 -26.77 -5.41 7.98
CA LEU A 181 -27.27 -5.85 6.68
C LEU A 181 -27.61 -4.68 5.75
N ASP A 182 -28.23 -3.62 6.28
CA ASP A 182 -28.58 -2.42 5.51
C ASP A 182 -27.35 -1.74 4.89
N VAL A 183 -26.22 -1.74 5.62
CA VAL A 183 -24.94 -1.18 5.16
C VAL A 183 -24.32 -2.07 4.08
N VAL A 184 -24.39 -3.39 4.26
CA VAL A 184 -23.92 -4.37 3.28
C VAL A 184 -24.70 -4.24 1.97
N ASP A 185 -26.03 -4.14 2.04
CA ASP A 185 -26.90 -3.99 0.87
C ASP A 185 -26.68 -2.66 0.15
N ARG A 186 -26.48 -1.56 0.89
CA ARG A 186 -26.16 -0.27 0.30
C ARG A 186 -24.81 -0.31 -0.43
N ARG A 187 -23.79 -0.91 0.21
CA ARG A 187 -22.45 -1.04 -0.36
C ARG A 187 -22.39 -2.03 -1.51
N ALA A 188 -23.30 -3.00 -1.61
CA ALA A 188 -23.31 -4.02 -2.66
C ALA A 188 -23.20 -3.44 -4.08
N ARG A 189 -23.72 -2.23 -4.30
CA ARG A 189 -23.61 -1.49 -5.58
C ARG A 189 -22.19 -1.09 -5.96
N MET A 190 -21.32 -0.89 -4.97
CA MET A 190 -19.90 -0.52 -5.13
C MET A 190 -18.96 -1.73 -4.98
N THR A 191 -19.50 -2.89 -4.59
CA THR A 191 -18.73 -4.14 -4.50
C THR A 191 -18.54 -4.73 -5.89
N SER A 192 -17.29 -4.95 -6.28
CA SER A 192 -16.95 -5.57 -7.56
C SER A 192 -16.85 -7.08 -7.43
N SER A 193 -17.41 -7.82 -8.41
CA SER A 193 -17.25 -9.27 -8.52
C SER A 193 -15.82 -9.72 -8.90
N MET A 194 -14.97 -8.77 -9.31
CA MET A 194 -13.57 -9.04 -9.65
C MET A 194 -12.64 -9.11 -8.43
N GLY A 195 -13.15 -8.78 -7.23
CA GLY A 195 -12.44 -8.90 -5.95
C GLY A 195 -12.24 -7.58 -5.21
N ASP A 196 -11.70 -7.68 -4.00
CA ASP A 196 -11.54 -6.54 -3.07
C ASP A 196 -10.74 -5.36 -3.61
N PRO A 197 -9.63 -5.55 -4.37
CA PRO A 197 -8.91 -4.43 -4.97
C PRO A 197 -9.78 -3.59 -5.92
N PHE A 198 -10.70 -4.22 -6.66
CA PHE A 198 -11.61 -3.52 -7.56
C PHE A 198 -12.73 -2.80 -6.80
N THR A 199 -13.22 -3.40 -5.72
CA THR A 199 -14.13 -2.71 -4.79
C THR A 199 -13.47 -1.45 -4.20
N LEU A 200 -12.18 -1.53 -3.86
CA LEU A 200 -11.44 -0.38 -3.35
C LEU A 200 -11.25 0.73 -4.40
N ILE A 201 -11.03 0.39 -5.68
CA ILE A 201 -10.99 1.36 -6.79
C ILE A 201 -12.31 2.13 -6.88
N GLU A 202 -13.44 1.42 -6.87
CA GLU A 202 -14.76 2.04 -7.01
C GLU A 202 -15.11 2.91 -5.81
N ILE A 203 -14.84 2.43 -4.59
CA ILE A 203 -15.06 3.20 -3.37
C ILE A 203 -14.22 4.48 -3.34
N PHE A 204 -12.95 4.39 -3.74
CA PHE A 204 -12.08 5.55 -3.80
C PHE A 204 -12.58 6.58 -4.82
N ARG A 205 -13.01 6.11 -6.00
CA ARG A 205 -13.62 6.96 -7.03
C ARG A 205 -14.85 7.67 -6.50
N GLU A 206 -15.81 6.94 -5.92
CA GLU A 206 -17.05 7.52 -5.38
C GLU A 206 -16.76 8.51 -4.24
N TRP A 207 -15.83 8.20 -3.34
CA TRP A 207 -15.44 9.11 -2.26
C TRP A 207 -14.87 10.44 -2.79
N VAL A 208 -13.99 10.39 -3.80
CA VAL A 208 -13.43 11.60 -4.43
C VAL A 208 -14.53 12.43 -5.09
N LEU A 209 -15.46 11.78 -5.80
CA LEU A 209 -16.58 12.46 -6.47
C LEU A 209 -17.52 13.14 -5.47
N GLN A 210 -17.86 12.45 -4.37
CA GLN A 210 -18.70 12.99 -3.31
C GLN A 210 -18.03 14.19 -2.63
N LYS A 211 -16.71 14.14 -2.40
CA LYS A 211 -15.96 15.25 -1.79
C LYS A 211 -15.95 16.49 -2.68
N CYS A 212 -15.79 16.31 -3.98
CA CYS A 212 -15.65 17.44 -4.90
C CYS A 212 -16.99 18.02 -5.32
N SER A 213 -18.08 17.25 -5.23
CA SER A 213 -19.44 17.72 -5.52
C SER A 213 -20.08 18.49 -4.36
N GLY A 214 -19.36 18.73 -3.26
CA GLY A 214 -19.90 19.38 -2.05
C GLY A 214 -20.91 18.51 -1.29
N GLY A 215 -20.85 17.19 -1.46
CA GLY A 215 -21.74 16.24 -0.79
C GLY A 215 -21.43 16.09 0.70
N LYS A 216 -22.40 15.55 1.45
CA LYS A 216 -22.24 15.14 2.86
C LYS A 216 -21.45 13.84 2.93
N VAL A 217 -20.13 13.92 2.72
CA VAL A 217 -19.26 12.74 2.56
C VAL A 217 -19.14 11.94 3.83
N ARG A 218 -19.16 12.57 5.00
CA ARG A 218 -19.11 11.88 6.28
C ARG A 218 -20.36 11.04 6.50
N ARG A 219 -21.52 11.59 6.12
CA ARG A 219 -22.78 10.83 6.07
C ARG A 219 -22.70 9.67 5.08
N TRP A 220 -22.24 9.93 3.86
CA TRP A 220 -22.06 8.89 2.84
C TRP A 220 -21.12 7.78 3.32
N ALA A 221 -20.01 8.13 3.98
CA ALA A 221 -19.05 7.18 4.51
C ALA A 221 -19.68 6.32 5.62
N LEU A 222 -20.42 6.93 6.55
CA LEU A 222 -21.15 6.22 7.61
C LEU A 222 -22.18 5.23 7.02
N GLU A 223 -23.01 5.70 6.09
CA GLU A 223 -24.06 4.89 5.46
C GLU A 223 -23.51 3.69 4.68
N ASN A 224 -22.28 3.80 4.18
CA ASN A 224 -21.59 2.72 3.45
C ASN A 224 -20.57 1.96 4.32
N GLY A 225 -20.48 2.28 5.62
CA GLY A 225 -19.59 1.63 6.58
C GLY A 225 -18.10 1.84 6.28
N ILE A 226 -17.72 2.98 5.71
CA ILE A 226 -16.36 3.37 5.32
C ILE A 226 -15.77 4.33 6.35
N ASP A 227 -14.51 4.14 6.72
CA ASP A 227 -13.73 5.07 7.53
C ASP A 227 -13.09 6.14 6.63
N GLU A 228 -13.64 7.36 6.70
CA GLU A 228 -13.12 8.52 5.96
C GLU A 228 -11.64 8.80 6.27
N HIS A 229 -11.18 8.52 7.49
CA HIS A 229 -9.77 8.75 7.84
C HIS A 229 -8.84 7.89 6.97
N ARG A 230 -9.20 6.65 6.69
CA ARG A 230 -8.42 5.76 5.84
C ARG A 230 -8.39 6.23 4.39
N MET A 231 -9.47 6.84 3.91
CA MET A 231 -9.53 7.43 2.57
C MET A 231 -8.53 8.59 2.41
N TYR A 232 -8.39 9.46 3.42
CA TYR A 232 -7.36 10.50 3.42
C TYR A 232 -5.93 9.92 3.43
N GLU A 233 -5.70 8.83 4.16
CA GLU A 233 -4.39 8.15 4.17
C GLU A 233 -4.06 7.55 2.81
N ILE A 234 -5.01 6.88 2.17
CA ILE A 234 -4.87 6.33 0.80
C ILE A 234 -4.55 7.47 -0.18
N SER A 235 -5.31 8.56 -0.14
CA SER A 235 -5.10 9.73 -1.00
C SER A 235 -3.70 10.35 -0.83
N LYS A 236 -3.21 10.44 0.41
CA LYS A 236 -1.86 10.93 0.71
C LYS A 236 -0.77 9.99 0.20
N LEU A 237 -0.90 8.68 0.46
CA LEU A 237 0.05 7.68 -0.01
C LEU A 237 0.08 7.58 -1.52
N ARG A 238 -1.08 7.69 -2.18
CA ARG A 238 -1.19 7.76 -3.63
C ARG A 238 -0.34 8.90 -4.23
N SER A 239 -0.36 10.06 -3.58
CA SER A 239 0.44 11.22 -3.99
C SER A 239 1.94 10.99 -3.74
N GLN A 240 2.30 10.33 -2.64
CA GLN A 240 3.68 9.96 -2.34
C GLN A 240 4.22 8.92 -3.34
N TYR A 241 3.43 7.92 -3.71
CA TYR A 241 3.81 6.92 -4.71
C TYR A 241 3.97 7.54 -6.10
N ARG A 242 3.13 8.51 -6.48
CA ARG A 242 3.37 9.28 -7.71
C ARG A 242 4.74 9.97 -7.66
N GLN A 243 5.02 10.72 -6.59
CA GLN A 243 6.28 11.45 -6.46
C GLN A 243 7.48 10.50 -6.57
N VAL A 244 7.40 9.34 -5.93
CA VAL A 244 8.44 8.30 -5.99
C VAL A 244 8.64 7.79 -7.42
N LEU A 245 7.58 7.61 -8.20
CA LEU A 245 7.68 7.17 -9.60
C LEU A 245 8.23 8.27 -10.52
N GLU A 246 7.86 9.53 -10.28
CA GLU A 246 8.42 10.70 -10.98
C GLU A 246 9.91 10.86 -10.68
N ASP A 247 10.31 10.75 -9.41
CA ASP A 247 11.70 10.88 -8.99
C ASP A 247 12.57 9.71 -9.51
N ALA A 248 11.98 8.53 -9.69
CA ALA A 248 12.63 7.39 -10.33
C ALA A 248 12.75 7.52 -11.86
N GLY A 249 12.11 8.52 -12.47
CA GLY A 249 12.07 8.73 -13.92
C GLY A 249 11.19 7.71 -14.66
N LEU A 250 10.22 7.11 -13.98
CA LEU A 250 9.28 6.14 -14.57
C LEU A 250 8.03 6.81 -15.15
N ILE A 251 7.73 8.02 -14.68
CA ILE A 251 6.62 8.85 -15.16
C ILE A 251 7.16 10.26 -15.40
N GLU A 252 6.73 10.87 -16.50
CA GLU A 252 7.03 12.26 -16.80
C GLU A 252 6.26 13.19 -15.86
N LYS A 253 6.95 14.24 -15.39
CA LYS A 253 6.26 15.29 -14.65
C LYS A 253 5.35 16.02 -15.63
N PRO A 254 4.06 16.20 -15.30
CA PRO A 254 3.16 16.93 -16.18
C PRO A 254 3.71 18.34 -16.45
N ASP A 255 3.83 18.70 -17.72
CA ASP A 255 4.36 20.00 -18.14
C ASP A 255 3.49 21.15 -17.62
N ALA A 256 4.10 22.30 -17.33
CA ALA A 256 3.39 23.52 -16.88
C ALA A 256 2.24 23.92 -17.83
N HIS A 257 2.40 23.65 -19.13
CA HIS A 257 1.37 23.86 -20.15
C HIS A 257 0.17 22.90 -19.99
N GLU A 258 0.42 21.61 -19.70
CA GLU A 258 -0.65 20.62 -19.41
C GLU A 258 -1.34 20.87 -18.07
N LEU A 259 -0.63 21.49 -17.13
CA LEU A 259 -1.15 21.89 -15.82
C LEU A 259 -2.16 23.05 -15.91
N GLY A 260 -2.38 23.63 -17.10
CA GLY A 260 -3.28 24.77 -17.33
C GLY A 260 -2.74 26.09 -16.78
N GLU A 261 -1.43 26.15 -16.50
CA GLU A 261 -0.80 27.30 -15.84
C GLU A 261 -0.60 28.50 -16.79
N ASP A 262 -0.87 28.35 -18.09
CA ASP A 262 -0.77 29.48 -19.02
C ASP A 262 -2.01 30.39 -19.02
N ASP A 263 -3.19 29.89 -18.65
CA ASP A 263 -4.38 30.75 -18.55
C ASP A 263 -4.31 31.64 -17.30
N SER A 264 -4.02 32.93 -17.54
CA SER A 264 -3.99 33.98 -16.51
C SER A 264 -5.28 34.09 -15.70
N ARG A 265 -6.43 33.67 -16.26
CA ARG A 265 -7.72 33.66 -15.55
C ARG A 265 -7.79 32.50 -14.56
N GLN A 266 -7.45 31.28 -14.99
CA GLN A 266 -7.47 30.10 -14.12
C GLN A 266 -6.47 30.23 -12.96
N ARG A 267 -5.26 30.77 -13.19
CA ARG A 267 -4.27 31.02 -12.13
C ARG A 267 -4.79 31.95 -11.03
N ARG A 268 -5.53 33.00 -11.38
CA ARG A 268 -6.11 33.94 -10.39
C ARG A 268 -7.20 33.27 -9.55
N ILE A 269 -8.01 32.41 -10.16
CA ILE A 269 -9.04 31.63 -9.47
C ILE A 269 -8.37 30.66 -8.49
N ASP A 270 -7.42 29.87 -8.97
CA ASP A 270 -6.67 28.89 -8.16
C ASP A 270 -5.93 29.57 -7.00
N GLN A 271 -5.33 30.76 -7.22
CA GLN A 271 -4.65 31.52 -6.17
C GLN A 271 -5.63 32.07 -5.13
N GLY A 272 -6.81 32.53 -5.57
CA GLY A 272 -7.88 32.98 -4.69
C GLY A 272 -8.42 31.84 -3.82
N ASP A 273 -8.72 30.70 -4.43
CA ASP A 273 -9.21 29.50 -3.74
C ASP A 273 -8.17 28.95 -2.78
N ARG A 274 -6.90 28.89 -3.19
CA ARG A 274 -5.79 28.48 -2.33
C ARG A 274 -5.64 29.40 -1.13
N LYS A 275 -5.76 30.73 -1.30
CA LYS A 275 -5.71 31.68 -0.18
C LYS A 275 -6.86 31.43 0.80
N LYS A 276 -8.09 31.28 0.30
CA LYS A 276 -9.26 30.97 1.11
C LYS A 276 -9.10 29.67 1.89
N LEU A 277 -8.61 28.61 1.25
CA LEU A 277 -8.31 27.33 1.89
C LEU A 277 -7.23 27.44 2.97
N LEU A 278 -6.17 28.24 2.75
CA LEU A 278 -5.13 28.47 3.76
C LEU A 278 -5.66 29.24 4.97
N ASP A 279 -6.51 30.25 4.75
CA ASP A 279 -7.16 31.00 5.83
C ASP A 279 -8.08 30.09 6.65
N MET A 280 -8.87 29.22 6.00
CA MET A 280 -9.68 28.19 6.66
C MET A 280 -8.80 27.22 7.47
N LYS A 281 -7.67 26.76 6.91
CA LYS A 281 -6.71 25.90 7.61
C LYS A 281 -6.15 26.56 8.86
N ARG A 282 -5.84 27.86 8.80
CA ARG A 282 -5.32 28.64 9.93
C ARG A 282 -6.40 28.80 11.01
N TYR A 283 -7.64 29.08 10.62
CA TYR A 283 -8.77 29.17 11.53
C TYR A 283 -9.04 27.83 12.24
N ALA A 284 -9.11 26.73 11.49
CA ALA A 284 -9.35 25.39 12.04
C ALA A 284 -8.24 24.93 13.02
N ARG A 285 -6.97 25.31 12.79
CA ARG A 285 -5.87 25.04 13.74
C ARG A 285 -5.98 25.84 15.03
N ASN A 286 -6.50 27.06 14.94
CA ASN A 286 -6.60 27.99 16.06
C ASN A 286 -7.92 27.86 16.84
N MET A 287 -8.92 27.13 16.31
CA MET A 287 -10.12 26.81 17.08
C MET A 287 -9.75 25.98 18.31
N GLU A 288 -10.18 26.45 19.48
CA GLU A 288 -10.04 25.71 20.72
C GLU A 288 -10.85 24.42 20.64
N LYS A 289 -10.15 23.28 20.68
CA LYS A 289 -10.81 21.98 20.81
C LYS A 289 -11.46 21.94 22.19
N THR A 290 -12.78 21.83 22.23
CA THR A 290 -13.52 21.65 23.49
C THR A 290 -12.93 20.47 24.25
N ARG A 291 -12.58 20.70 25.51
CA ARG A 291 -12.02 19.65 26.36
C ARG A 291 -13.10 18.59 26.56
N LYS A 292 -12.84 17.39 26.06
CA LYS A 292 -13.75 16.26 26.24
C LYS A 292 -13.77 15.86 27.71
N VAL A 293 -14.89 16.13 28.38
CA VAL A 293 -15.15 15.70 29.76
C VAL A 293 -15.89 14.37 29.68
N LEU A 294 -15.29 13.32 30.25
CA LEU A 294 -15.96 12.03 30.42
C LEU A 294 -17.12 12.21 31.40
N ARG A 295 -18.36 12.00 30.93
CA ARG A 295 -19.55 11.97 31.78
C ARG A 295 -19.74 10.55 32.29
N ALA A 296 -19.81 10.37 33.61
CA ALA A 296 -19.94 9.06 34.23
C ALA A 296 -21.27 8.36 33.91
N ASP A 297 -22.30 9.14 33.57
CA ASP A 297 -23.69 8.69 33.47
C ASP A 297 -24.08 8.20 32.07
N LYS A 298 -23.20 8.33 31.08
CA LYS A 298 -23.47 7.92 29.70
C LYS A 298 -22.74 6.63 29.36
N HIS A 299 -23.48 5.65 28.84
CA HIS A 299 -22.89 4.44 28.26
C HIS A 299 -22.01 4.80 27.06
N PHE A 300 -20.90 4.09 26.88
CA PHE A 300 -19.88 4.39 25.85
C PHE A 300 -20.47 4.50 24.44
N ASP A 301 -21.42 3.62 24.09
CA ASP A 301 -22.07 3.62 22.77
C ASP A 301 -22.98 4.82 22.54
N SER A 302 -23.64 5.33 23.58
CA SER A 302 -24.45 6.56 23.48
C SER A 302 -23.56 7.78 23.20
N ILE A 303 -22.38 7.82 23.82
CA ILE A 303 -21.39 8.89 23.58
C ILE A 303 -20.87 8.85 22.15
N LEU A 304 -20.67 7.65 21.59
CA LEU A 304 -20.22 7.50 20.20
C LEU A 304 -21.28 7.97 19.21
N ASN A 305 -22.54 7.59 19.41
CA ASN A 305 -23.64 8.00 18.54
C ASN A 305 -23.91 9.51 18.60
N GLU A 306 -23.97 10.10 19.79
CA GLU A 306 -24.12 11.57 19.95
C GLU A 306 -22.98 12.33 19.27
N LYS A 307 -21.75 11.82 19.41
CA LYS A 307 -20.59 12.42 18.76
C LYS A 307 -20.67 12.27 17.23
N GLU A 308 -21.12 11.13 16.72
CA GLU A 308 -21.33 10.92 15.29
C GLU A 308 -22.38 11.90 14.76
N GLU A 309 -23.47 12.16 15.48
CA GLU A 309 -24.49 13.15 15.12
C GLU A 309 -23.94 14.59 15.13
N GLU A 310 -23.24 15.02 16.19
CA GLU A 310 -22.57 16.33 16.25
C GLU A 310 -21.59 16.51 15.08
N ASP A 311 -20.84 15.46 14.77
CA ASP A 311 -19.87 15.42 13.69
C ASP A 311 -20.51 15.54 12.29
N LEU A 312 -21.73 15.01 12.11
CA LEU A 312 -22.53 15.13 10.89
C LEU A 312 -23.23 16.49 10.76
N GLU A 313 -23.60 17.12 11.87
CA GLU A 313 -24.15 18.48 11.89
C GLU A 313 -23.08 19.51 11.52
N ASN A 314 -21.87 19.35 12.07
CA ASN A 314 -20.74 20.22 11.76
C ASN A 314 -20.26 20.13 10.32
N GLU A 315 -20.60 19.07 9.58
CA GLU A 315 -20.29 18.93 8.15
C GLU A 315 -21.02 19.99 7.28
N GLN A 316 -22.10 20.59 7.78
CA GLN A 316 -22.86 21.61 7.05
C GLN A 316 -22.21 23.00 7.08
N ASP A 317 -21.26 23.23 7.99
CA ASP A 317 -20.57 24.52 8.13
C ASP A 317 -19.16 24.45 7.51
N PRO A 318 -18.92 25.16 6.39
CA PRO A 318 -17.61 25.18 5.74
C PRO A 318 -16.48 25.70 6.64
N MET A 319 -16.77 26.56 7.64
CA MET A 319 -15.77 27.06 8.59
C MET A 319 -15.38 26.02 9.66
N LYS A 320 -16.17 24.96 9.83
CA LYS A 320 -15.87 23.82 10.72
C LYS A 320 -15.30 22.62 9.98
N ALA A 321 -14.99 22.77 8.69
CA ALA A 321 -14.36 21.71 7.90
C ALA A 321 -13.09 21.21 8.59
N ASP A 322 -12.95 19.89 8.69
CA ASP A 322 -11.77 19.28 9.30
C ASP A 322 -10.50 19.71 8.55
N VAL A 323 -9.40 19.87 9.27
CA VAL A 323 -8.09 20.25 8.72
C VAL A 323 -7.70 19.29 7.58
N LYS A 324 -8.06 18.00 7.71
CA LYS A 324 -7.83 16.97 6.68
C LYS A 324 -8.63 17.24 5.39
N THR A 325 -9.88 17.69 5.51
CA THR A 325 -10.71 18.07 4.36
C THR A 325 -10.11 19.26 3.63
N VAL A 326 -9.64 20.28 4.36
CA VAL A 326 -8.98 21.44 3.76
C VAL A 326 -7.65 21.06 3.10
N GLU A 327 -6.87 20.18 3.74
CA GLU A 327 -5.63 19.65 3.15
C GLU A 327 -5.88 18.85 1.87
N PHE A 328 -6.94 18.04 1.84
CA PHE A 328 -7.36 17.30 0.65
C PHE A 328 -7.78 18.24 -0.49
N LEU A 329 -8.61 19.25 -0.21
CA LEU A 329 -9.03 20.23 -1.23
C LEU A 329 -7.87 21.10 -1.73
N LEU A 330 -6.84 21.30 -0.90
CA LEU A 330 -5.60 21.97 -1.32
C LEU A 330 -4.72 21.10 -2.23
N SER A 331 -4.75 19.78 -2.05
CA SER A 331 -3.93 18.85 -2.83
C SER A 331 -4.62 18.35 -4.10
N TYR A 332 -5.95 18.20 -4.09
CA TYR A 332 -6.74 17.76 -5.24
C TYR A 332 -7.29 18.96 -5.99
N LYS A 333 -6.76 19.20 -7.19
CA LYS A 333 -7.35 20.15 -8.13
C LYS A 333 -8.50 19.50 -8.90
N GLN A 334 -9.36 20.31 -9.50
CA GLN A 334 -10.49 19.83 -10.31
C GLN A 334 -10.06 18.89 -11.45
N ARG A 335 -8.87 19.09 -12.02
CA ARG A 335 -8.30 18.19 -13.03
C ARG A 335 -8.00 16.79 -12.48
N ASP A 336 -7.52 16.69 -11.24
CA ASP A 336 -7.11 15.41 -10.64
C ASP A 336 -8.35 14.55 -10.36
N VAL A 337 -9.46 15.21 -10.03
CA VAL A 337 -10.80 14.62 -9.92
C VAL A 337 -11.28 14.09 -11.27
N GLU A 338 -11.10 14.86 -12.35
CA GLU A 338 -11.46 14.45 -13.70
C GLU A 338 -10.63 13.26 -14.18
N ILE A 339 -9.32 13.26 -13.89
CA ILE A 339 -8.42 12.13 -14.17
C ILE A 339 -8.91 10.87 -13.45
N ILE A 340 -9.23 10.96 -12.16
CA ILE A 340 -9.77 9.83 -11.40
C ILE A 340 -11.09 9.36 -11.98
N ARG A 341 -12.00 10.30 -12.29
CA ARG A 341 -13.32 9.99 -12.87
C ARG A 341 -13.20 9.19 -14.18
N ARG A 342 -12.24 9.55 -15.04
CA ARG A 342 -11.99 8.87 -16.31
C ARG A 342 -11.27 7.54 -16.13
N THR A 343 -10.19 7.53 -15.36
CA THR A 343 -9.28 6.37 -15.27
C THR A 343 -9.81 5.24 -14.42
N HIS A 344 -10.62 5.54 -13.40
CA HIS A 344 -11.16 4.52 -12.49
C HIS A 344 -12.44 3.86 -13.03
N ASN A 345 -12.98 4.34 -14.16
CA ASN A 345 -14.08 3.68 -14.86
C ASN A 345 -13.53 2.65 -15.86
N LEU A 346 -13.24 1.46 -15.37
CA LEU A 346 -12.55 0.41 -16.13
C LEU A 346 -13.47 -0.32 -17.09
N ARG A 347 -13.09 -0.40 -18.37
CA ARG A 347 -13.70 -1.36 -19.30
C ARG A 347 -13.29 -2.78 -18.93
N ARG A 348 -14.08 -3.78 -19.33
CA ARG A 348 -13.82 -5.19 -19.00
C ARG A 348 -12.40 -5.66 -19.35
N LYS A 349 -11.88 -5.26 -20.52
CA LYS A 349 -10.52 -5.62 -20.96
C LYS A 349 -9.43 -4.98 -20.09
N GLU A 350 -9.61 -3.72 -19.71
CA GLU A 350 -8.69 -2.97 -18.84
C GLU A 350 -8.69 -3.57 -17.43
N ALA A 351 -9.88 -3.95 -16.92
CA ALA A 351 -10.02 -4.64 -15.65
C ALA A 351 -9.31 -6.01 -15.64
N GLU A 352 -9.40 -6.79 -16.71
CA GLU A 352 -8.68 -8.07 -16.82
C GLU A 352 -7.15 -7.87 -16.82
N LEU A 353 -6.65 -6.87 -17.55
CA LEU A 353 -5.22 -6.52 -17.56
C LEU A 353 -4.73 -6.09 -16.17
N ILE A 354 -5.49 -5.22 -15.50
CA ILE A 354 -5.21 -4.78 -14.13
C ILE A 354 -5.22 -5.96 -13.16
N ARG A 355 -6.15 -6.91 -13.32
CA ARG A 355 -6.19 -8.12 -12.50
C ARG A 355 -4.92 -8.94 -12.64
N VAL A 356 -4.38 -9.04 -13.86
CA VAL A 356 -3.09 -9.70 -14.12
C VAL A 356 -1.94 -8.96 -13.45
N VAL A 357 -1.91 -7.62 -13.50
CA VAL A 357 -0.88 -6.83 -12.81
C VAL A 357 -0.93 -7.01 -11.29
N ILE A 358 -2.12 -6.96 -10.70
CA ILE A 358 -2.30 -7.15 -9.25
C ILE A 358 -1.85 -8.55 -8.83
N ALA A 359 -2.25 -9.58 -9.60
CA ALA A 359 -1.82 -10.94 -9.33
C ALA A 359 -0.31 -11.14 -9.51
N ALA A 360 0.30 -10.53 -10.54
CA ALA A 360 1.74 -10.62 -10.75
C ALA A 360 2.56 -9.99 -9.60
N GLY A 361 2.01 -8.98 -8.91
CA GLY A 361 2.61 -8.38 -7.73
C GLY A 361 2.39 -9.20 -6.45
N LEU A 362 1.13 -9.39 -6.07
CA LEU A 362 0.75 -9.99 -4.77
C LEU A 362 0.89 -11.51 -4.74
N TYR A 363 0.65 -12.15 -5.88
CA TYR A 363 0.45 -13.59 -6.01
C TYR A 363 1.25 -14.15 -7.20
N PRO A 364 2.58 -13.94 -7.25
CA PRO A 364 3.41 -14.47 -8.34
C PRO A 364 3.28 -15.99 -8.52
N GLN A 365 2.80 -16.70 -7.49
CA GLN A 365 2.59 -18.14 -7.46
C GLN A 365 1.25 -18.59 -8.04
N TYR A 366 0.41 -17.67 -8.51
CA TYR A 366 -0.86 -18.01 -9.10
C TYR A 366 -0.87 -17.57 -10.57
N THR A 367 -1.22 -18.51 -11.45
CA THR A 367 -1.46 -18.23 -12.85
C THR A 367 -2.94 -17.92 -13.06
N ILE A 368 -3.23 -16.81 -13.72
CA ILE A 368 -4.60 -16.48 -14.11
C ILE A 368 -4.88 -17.13 -15.46
N PRO A 369 -5.94 -17.94 -15.60
CA PRO A 369 -6.35 -18.44 -16.90
C PRO A 369 -6.84 -17.26 -17.74
N ASP A 370 -6.30 -17.13 -18.96
CA ASP A 370 -6.76 -16.14 -19.93
C ASP A 370 -8.07 -16.64 -20.59
N PRO A 371 -9.23 -16.03 -20.29
CA PRO A 371 -10.51 -16.44 -20.87
C PRO A 371 -10.57 -16.20 -22.39
N MET A 372 -9.72 -15.33 -22.93
CA MET A 372 -9.67 -14.99 -24.37
C MET A 372 -8.65 -15.81 -25.15
N ASN A 373 -7.90 -16.70 -24.49
CA ASN A 373 -6.96 -17.58 -25.15
C ASN A 373 -7.68 -18.66 -25.96
N LYS A 374 -7.62 -18.54 -27.29
CA LYS A 374 -8.26 -19.47 -28.24
C LYS A 374 -7.70 -20.90 -28.19
N TYR A 375 -6.54 -21.12 -27.56
CA TYR A 375 -5.89 -22.43 -27.46
C TYR A 375 -6.23 -23.20 -26.17
N GLN A 376 -7.27 -22.82 -25.43
CA GLN A 376 -7.69 -23.45 -24.18
C GLN A 376 -7.89 -24.97 -24.24
N GLY A 377 -8.20 -25.53 -25.42
CA GLY A 377 -8.48 -26.96 -25.60
C GLY A 377 -7.30 -27.90 -25.32
N ILE A 378 -6.05 -27.44 -25.51
CA ILE A 378 -4.83 -28.26 -25.32
C ILE A 378 -4.21 -28.01 -23.94
N GLY A 379 -4.40 -26.82 -23.37
CA GLY A 379 -3.80 -26.43 -22.09
C GLY A 379 -4.48 -26.98 -20.83
N ARG A 380 -5.77 -27.36 -20.90
CA ARG A 380 -6.50 -27.90 -19.73
C ARG A 380 -5.97 -29.26 -19.27
N GLN A 381 -5.60 -30.15 -20.18
CA GLN A 381 -5.06 -31.48 -19.82
C GLN A 381 -3.73 -31.40 -19.06
N LEU A 382 -2.87 -30.43 -19.37
CA LEU A 382 -1.58 -30.26 -18.69
C LEU A 382 -1.70 -29.64 -17.28
N LEU A 383 -2.78 -28.89 -17.02
CA LEU A 383 -3.04 -28.28 -15.71
C LEU A 383 -3.69 -29.27 -14.73
N ASP A 384 -4.55 -30.16 -15.22
CA ASP A 384 -5.25 -31.15 -14.39
C ASP A 384 -4.33 -32.31 -13.95
N ASP A 385 -3.42 -32.78 -14.81
CA ASP A 385 -2.50 -33.89 -14.46
C ASP A 385 -1.46 -33.53 -13.38
N GLN A 386 -1.11 -32.25 -13.21
CA GLN A 386 -0.14 -31.80 -12.21
C GLN A 386 -0.76 -31.40 -10.86
N GLN A 387 -2.08 -31.29 -10.76
CA GLN A 387 -2.75 -31.18 -9.45
C GLN A 387 -2.83 -32.52 -8.71
N ALA A 388 -2.74 -33.65 -9.42
CA ALA A 388 -2.83 -35.00 -8.84
C ALA A 388 -1.54 -35.46 -8.13
N GLN A 389 -0.38 -34.90 -8.49
CA GLN A 389 0.87 -35.12 -7.78
C GLN A 389 1.13 -33.88 -6.91
N GLY A 390 1.13 -34.03 -5.59
CA GLY A 390 1.15 -32.93 -4.60
C GLY A 390 2.37 -32.01 -4.57
N VAL A 391 3.02 -31.77 -5.71
CA VAL A 391 4.15 -30.86 -5.92
C VAL A 391 3.67 -29.71 -6.79
N ARG A 392 3.44 -28.54 -6.17
CA ARG A 392 3.14 -27.28 -6.88
C ARG A 392 4.41 -26.73 -7.56
N HIS A 393 4.89 -27.39 -8.62
CA HIS A 393 5.82 -26.74 -9.53
C HIS A 393 5.03 -25.81 -10.45
N LEU A 394 5.09 -24.52 -10.15
CA LEU A 394 4.50 -23.48 -10.96
C LEU A 394 5.43 -23.13 -12.11
N TYR A 395 4.96 -23.33 -13.33
CA TYR A 395 5.63 -22.85 -14.53
C TYR A 395 5.95 -21.35 -14.43
N SER A 396 7.24 -21.01 -14.44
CA SER A 396 7.78 -19.65 -14.36
C SER A 396 7.56 -18.80 -15.61
N ARG A 397 6.61 -19.15 -16.49
CA ARG A 397 6.64 -18.68 -17.89
C ARG A 397 5.34 -18.17 -18.49
N THR A 398 4.27 -17.89 -17.74
CA THR A 398 3.03 -17.32 -18.33
C THR A 398 2.75 -15.86 -18.00
N THR A 399 2.99 -15.38 -16.78
CA THR A 399 2.85 -13.95 -16.45
C THR A 399 4.02 -13.12 -16.98
N LEU A 400 5.23 -13.67 -17.02
CA LEU A 400 6.43 -13.00 -17.53
C LEU A 400 6.60 -13.10 -19.06
N SER A 401 5.96 -14.05 -19.74
CA SER A 401 6.05 -14.15 -21.21
C SER A 401 5.24 -13.08 -21.93
N PHE A 402 4.18 -12.53 -21.31
CA PHE A 402 3.53 -11.30 -21.76
C PHE A 402 4.47 -10.08 -21.71
N PHE A 403 5.49 -10.11 -20.85
CA PHE A 403 6.44 -9.02 -20.62
C PHE A 403 7.89 -9.47 -20.88
N ARG A 404 8.18 -10.25 -21.94
CA ARG A 404 9.56 -10.42 -22.39
C ARG A 404 10.07 -9.08 -22.94
N PHE A 405 10.71 -8.33 -22.04
CA PHE A 405 11.53 -7.16 -22.33
C PHE A 405 12.74 -7.56 -23.19
N HIS A 406 12.58 -7.49 -24.51
CA HIS A 406 13.68 -7.16 -25.41
C HIS A 406 13.27 -5.89 -26.16
N ASP A 407 14.25 -5.01 -26.36
CA ASP A 407 14.13 -3.70 -27.01
C ASP A 407 13.59 -2.55 -26.15
N PHE A 408 14.41 -2.10 -25.19
CA PHE A 408 14.37 -0.73 -24.67
C PHE A 408 15.77 -0.09 -24.71
N TYR A 409 16.26 0.10 -25.95
CA TYR A 409 17.23 1.13 -26.36
C TYR A 409 17.07 1.29 -27.88
N GLY A 410 15.96 1.90 -28.33
CA GLY A 410 15.69 1.99 -29.77
C GLY A 410 14.47 2.81 -30.20
N TYR A 411 13.90 3.64 -29.33
CA TYR A 411 12.88 4.62 -29.73
C TYR A 411 13.39 6.05 -29.49
N ALA A 412 14.55 6.31 -30.07
CA ALA A 412 14.97 7.64 -30.50
C ALA A 412 15.82 7.42 -31.76
N HIS A 413 15.26 7.78 -32.92
CA HIS A 413 15.80 7.66 -34.28
C HIS A 413 15.48 6.40 -35.10
N CYS A 414 15.10 6.70 -36.35
CA CYS A 414 15.01 5.87 -37.56
C CYS A 414 13.68 5.16 -37.85
N GLU A 415 12.78 5.92 -38.49
CA GLU A 415 12.06 5.41 -39.66
C GLU A 415 13.07 4.86 -40.68
N ALA A 416 13.02 3.57 -40.97
CA ALA A 416 13.18 2.99 -42.31
C ALA A 416 13.27 1.46 -42.24
N GLN A 417 12.42 0.81 -43.04
CA GLN A 417 12.62 -0.49 -43.70
C GLN A 417 13.08 -1.67 -42.84
N LEU A 418 12.18 -2.63 -42.61
CA LEU A 418 12.57 -4.05 -42.52
C LEU A 418 11.51 -4.92 -43.21
N GLN A 419 11.81 -5.24 -44.46
CA GLN A 419 11.33 -6.41 -45.20
C GLN A 419 11.92 -7.67 -44.54
N SER A 420 11.11 -8.73 -44.51
CA SER A 420 11.47 -10.15 -44.50
C SER A 420 12.78 -10.56 -43.81
N ASP A 421 12.68 -11.32 -42.71
CA ASP A 421 13.45 -12.56 -42.59
C ASP A 421 12.85 -13.53 -41.56
N HIS A 422 12.65 -14.76 -42.02
CA HIS A 422 12.27 -15.94 -41.25
C HIS A 422 13.47 -16.42 -40.42
N TYR A 423 13.29 -16.65 -39.11
CA TYR A 423 14.11 -17.65 -38.40
C TYR A 423 13.28 -18.49 -37.43
N LEU A 424 13.36 -19.80 -37.68
CA LEU A 424 12.76 -20.93 -36.97
C LEU A 424 13.26 -21.04 -35.53
N TRP A 425 12.39 -21.49 -34.63
CA TRP A 425 12.75 -22.03 -33.31
C TRP A 425 12.98 -23.54 -33.42
N ASP A 426 14.24 -23.97 -33.38
CA ASP A 426 14.59 -25.38 -33.17
C ASP A 426 14.52 -25.74 -31.68
N CYS A 427 13.65 -26.70 -31.36
CA CYS A 427 13.60 -27.39 -30.07
C CYS A 427 14.56 -28.59 -30.09
N PRO A 428 15.46 -28.78 -29.10
CA PRO A 428 16.09 -30.07 -28.90
C PRO A 428 15.13 -30.98 -28.13
N VAL A 429 14.64 -32.00 -28.82
CA VAL A 429 14.03 -33.18 -28.22
C VAL A 429 15.13 -33.98 -27.53
N ASN A 430 15.07 -34.14 -26.22
CA ASN A 430 15.84 -35.18 -25.53
C ASN A 430 14.90 -36.27 -25.05
N SER A 431 15.02 -37.41 -25.74
CA SER A 431 14.47 -38.72 -25.44
C SER A 431 15.08 -39.30 -24.17
N TYR A 432 14.25 -39.84 -23.28
CA TYR A 432 14.62 -41.00 -22.46
C TYR A 432 13.46 -41.99 -22.45
N VAL A 433 13.85 -43.25 -22.67
CA VAL A 433 13.06 -44.49 -22.75
C VAL A 433 12.29 -44.77 -21.48
#